data_AF-A0A2G2GLD6-F1
#
_entry.id   AF-A0A2G2GLD6-F1
#
_cell.length_a   1.000
_cell.length_b   1.000
_cell.length_c   1.000
_cell.angle_alpha   90.00
_cell.angle_beta   90.00
_cell.angle_gamma   90.00
#
_symmetry.space_group_name_H-M   'P 1'
#
loop_
_entity.id
_entity.type
_entity.pdbx_description
1 polymer ?
#
loop_
_entity_poly.entity_id
_entity_poly.type
_entity_poly.pdbx_seq_one_letter_code
_entity_poly.pdbx_strand_id
1 'polypeptide(L)'
;MISNKTLASMAPMMTISTIVLGTWMYLLEPQSIVRWVVSAGFLPAVWVGFLVIKPWKMKDQTKQNLWSAISMAGMILALALLLEIAINFQILSETTSTRISGVAMGLLLALIGNMMPKALSPVGQNKSNPSAEQKYKRFAGWVFALAGLAYAGIRWFAPIEMANDLATYPVILALALIFGRMIWIRATH
;
A
#
# COMPACT_ATOMS: atom_id res chain seq x y z
N MET A 1 -7.77 2.46 16.16
CA MET A 1 -7.42 1.46 15.11
C MET A 1 -8.50 1.48 14.05
N ILE A 2 -8.16 1.72 12.79
CA ILE A 2 -9.14 1.77 11.69
C ILE A 2 -9.60 0.34 11.40
N SER A 3 -10.91 0.08 11.45
CA SER A 3 -11.47 -1.23 11.11
C SER A 3 -11.36 -1.48 9.60
N ASN A 4 -11.17 -2.73 9.19
CA ASN A 4 -11.15 -3.11 7.77
C ASN A 4 -12.44 -2.67 7.05
N LYS A 5 -13.56 -2.64 7.79
CA LYS A 5 -14.85 -2.13 7.31
C LYS A 5 -14.80 -0.63 7.00
N THR A 6 -14.18 0.16 7.87
CA THR A 6 -14.00 1.61 7.70
C THR A 6 -13.10 1.89 6.51
N LEU A 7 -12.00 1.16 6.38
CA LEU A 7 -11.07 1.34 5.26
C LEU A 7 -11.72 0.94 3.93
N ALA A 8 -12.50 -0.14 3.90
CA ALA A 8 -13.27 -0.55 2.73
C ALA A 8 -14.31 0.50 2.30
N SER A 9 -14.99 1.16 3.25
CA SER A 9 -15.97 2.20 2.91
C SER A 9 -15.37 3.46 2.29
N MET A 10 -14.06 3.67 2.42
CA MET A 10 -13.35 4.82 1.86
C MET A 10 -12.99 4.65 0.38
N ALA A 11 -13.11 3.44 -0.18
CA ALA A 11 -12.63 3.16 -1.54
C ALA A 11 -13.30 4.02 -2.63
N PRO A 12 -14.63 4.25 -2.62
CA PRO A 12 -15.27 5.14 -3.58
C PRO A 12 -14.78 6.58 -3.41
N MET A 13 -14.63 7.05 -2.16
CA MET A 13 -14.14 8.40 -1.85
C MET A 13 -12.73 8.60 -2.39
N MET A 14 -11.82 7.64 -2.19
CA MET A 14 -10.45 7.70 -2.73
C MET A 14 -10.43 7.70 -4.25
N THR A 15 -11.33 6.94 -4.89
CA THR A 15 -11.47 6.92 -6.35
C THR A 15 -11.92 8.29 -6.86
N ILE A 16 -12.92 8.91 -6.21
CA ILE A 16 -13.37 10.26 -6.57
C ILE A 16 -12.26 11.29 -6.34
N SER A 17 -11.58 11.24 -5.19
CA SER A 17 -10.48 12.16 -4.88
C SER A 17 -9.36 12.09 -5.90
N THR A 18 -8.95 10.89 -6.34
CA THR A 18 -7.91 10.74 -7.37
C THR A 18 -8.34 11.24 -8.74
N ILE A 19 -9.61 11.05 -9.13
CA ILE A 19 -10.16 11.62 -10.36
C ILE A 19 -10.14 13.15 -10.28
N VAL A 20 -10.63 13.73 -9.18
CA VAL A 20 -10.68 15.19 -8.99
C VAL A 20 -9.27 15.78 -9.04
N LEU A 21 -8.34 15.21 -8.28
CA LEU A 21 -6.94 15.68 -8.25
C LEU A 21 -6.25 15.49 -9.59
N GLY A 22 -6.48 14.37 -10.28
CA GLY A 22 -5.92 14.12 -11.61
C GLY A 22 -6.48 15.06 -12.67
N THR A 23 -7.77 15.40 -12.57
CA THR A 23 -8.42 16.38 -13.46
C THR A 23 -7.90 17.78 -13.21
N TRP A 24 -7.72 18.15 -11.94
CA TRP A 24 -7.08 19.42 -11.56
C TRP A 24 -5.66 19.53 -12.11
N MET A 25 -4.88 18.45 -11.99
CA MET A 25 -3.53 18.37 -12.57
C MET A 25 -3.53 18.54 -14.09
N TYR A 26 -4.46 17.90 -14.79
CA TYR A 26 -4.64 18.08 -16.23
C TYR A 26 -4.88 19.54 -16.62
N LEU A 27 -5.61 20.31 -15.79
CA LEU A 27 -5.84 21.74 -16.04
C LEU A 27 -4.58 22.60 -15.84
N LEU A 28 -3.63 22.16 -15.00
CA LEU A 28 -2.37 22.86 -14.77
C LEU A 28 -1.33 22.54 -15.84
N GLU A 29 -1.17 21.26 -16.21
CA GLU A 29 -0.15 20.81 -17.17
C GLU A 29 -0.74 19.93 -18.29
N PRO A 30 -1.32 20.54 -19.33
CA PRO A 30 -1.97 19.80 -20.41
C PRO A 30 -0.98 19.01 -21.30
N GLN A 31 0.32 19.27 -21.21
CA GLN A 31 1.36 18.57 -21.98
C GLN A 31 1.67 17.14 -21.48
N SER A 32 1.27 16.81 -20.25
CA SER A 32 1.64 15.56 -19.57
C SER A 32 0.49 14.53 -19.51
N ILE A 33 -0.43 14.55 -20.50
CA ILE A 33 -1.71 13.79 -20.52
C ILE A 33 -1.56 12.33 -20.12
N VAL A 34 -0.55 11.63 -20.65
CA VAL A 34 -0.37 10.20 -20.43
C VAL A 34 -0.14 9.87 -18.96
N ARG A 35 0.62 10.68 -18.22
CA ARG A 35 0.90 10.46 -16.79
C ARG A 35 -0.36 10.64 -15.94
N TRP A 36 -1.20 11.61 -16.30
CA TRP A 36 -2.44 11.92 -15.58
C TRP A 36 -3.55 10.91 -15.86
N VAL A 37 -3.71 10.50 -17.12
CA VAL A 37 -4.71 9.50 -17.51
C VAL A 37 -4.40 8.15 -16.87
N VAL A 38 -3.12 7.77 -16.79
CA VAL A 38 -2.72 6.51 -16.13
C VAL A 38 -3.01 6.57 -14.62
N SER A 39 -2.68 7.67 -13.95
CA SER A 39 -2.88 7.78 -12.49
C SER A 39 -4.35 7.96 -12.10
N ALA A 40 -5.09 8.85 -12.76
CA ALA A 40 -6.51 9.09 -12.51
C ALA A 40 -7.40 7.95 -13.02
N GLY A 41 -6.99 7.26 -14.09
CA GLY A 41 -7.71 6.15 -14.71
C GLY A 41 -7.46 4.80 -14.06
N PHE A 42 -6.39 4.62 -13.27
CA PHE A 42 -6.06 3.33 -12.66
C PHE A 42 -7.17 2.81 -11.73
N LEU A 43 -7.62 3.62 -10.77
CA LEU A 43 -8.66 3.19 -9.84
C LEU A 43 -10.02 2.96 -10.52
N PRO A 44 -10.51 3.85 -11.41
CA PRO A 44 -11.68 3.56 -12.23
C PRO A 44 -11.55 2.28 -13.07
N ALA A 45 -10.39 2.03 -13.66
CA ALA A 45 -10.14 0.81 -14.42
C ALA A 45 -10.23 -0.45 -13.54
N VAL A 46 -9.71 -0.40 -12.32
CA VAL A 46 -9.86 -1.49 -11.33
C VAL A 46 -11.34 -1.72 -10.99
N TRP A 47 -12.13 -0.66 -10.84
CA TRP A 47 -13.58 -0.74 -10.62
C TRP A 47 -14.32 -1.38 -11.80
N VAL A 48 -14.05 -0.91 -13.03
CA VAL A 48 -14.67 -1.43 -14.26
C VAL A 48 -14.28 -2.90 -14.47
N GLY A 49 -13.01 -3.24 -14.27
CA GLY A 49 -12.54 -4.62 -14.30
C GLY A 49 -13.35 -5.52 -13.35
N PHE A 50 -13.67 -5.03 -12.16
CA PHE A 50 -14.48 -5.78 -11.20
C PHE A 50 -15.96 -5.94 -11.62
N LEU A 51 -16.53 -4.95 -12.30
CA LEU A 51 -17.90 -5.05 -12.81
C LEU A 51 -18.00 -6.01 -14.02
N VAL A 52 -16.95 -6.05 -14.84
CA VAL A 52 -16.87 -6.87 -16.06
C VAL A 52 -16.48 -8.32 -15.75
N ILE A 53 -15.60 -8.53 -14.75
CA ILE A 53 -15.28 -9.86 -14.24
C ILE A 53 -16.52 -10.34 -13.48
N LYS A 54 -17.34 -11.14 -14.16
CA LYS A 54 -18.52 -11.91 -13.71
C LYS A 54 -18.57 -12.04 -12.18
N PRO A 55 -19.70 -11.80 -11.49
CA PRO A 55 -19.77 -11.84 -10.03
C PRO A 55 -19.48 -13.26 -9.53
N TRP A 56 -18.21 -13.57 -9.33
CA TRP A 56 -17.80 -14.73 -8.57
C TRP A 56 -18.44 -14.54 -7.20
N LYS A 57 -19.03 -15.60 -6.65
CA LYS A 57 -19.57 -15.63 -5.27
C LYS A 57 -18.40 -15.45 -4.29
N MET A 58 -17.83 -14.26 -4.28
CA MET A 58 -16.76 -13.84 -3.39
C MET A 58 -17.39 -13.71 -2.01
N LYS A 59 -16.84 -14.45 -1.06
CA LYS A 59 -17.17 -14.31 0.36
C LYS A 59 -16.99 -12.85 0.77
N ASP A 60 -17.86 -12.35 1.65
CA ASP A 60 -17.85 -10.93 2.07
C ASP A 60 -16.49 -10.47 2.61
N GLN A 61 -15.74 -11.36 3.25
CA GLN A 61 -14.37 -11.10 3.70
C GLN A 61 -13.40 -10.78 2.55
N THR A 62 -13.52 -11.47 1.42
CA THR A 62 -12.65 -11.26 0.24
C THR A 62 -12.95 -9.91 -0.39
N LYS A 63 -14.24 -9.56 -0.51
CA LYS A 63 -14.67 -8.23 -0.96
C LYS A 63 -14.08 -7.15 -0.05
N GLN A 64 -14.24 -7.27 1.27
CA GLN A 64 -13.73 -6.27 2.22
C GLN A 64 -12.21 -6.10 2.14
N ASN A 65 -11.45 -7.19 2.04
CA ASN A 65 -9.99 -7.12 1.88
C ASN A 65 -9.59 -6.42 0.58
N LEU A 66 -10.29 -6.70 -0.52
CA LEU A 66 -10.06 -6.04 -1.80
C LEU A 66 -10.35 -4.54 -1.72
N TRP A 67 -11.51 -4.16 -1.17
CA TRP A 67 -11.88 -2.75 -0.98
C TRP A 67 -10.86 -2.00 -0.12
N SER A 68 -10.36 -2.65 0.93
CA SER A 68 -9.31 -2.09 1.79
C SER A 68 -8.01 -1.85 1.02
N ALA A 69 -7.59 -2.79 0.17
CA ALA A 69 -6.41 -2.62 -0.67
C ALA A 69 -6.58 -1.48 -1.69
N ILE A 70 -7.76 -1.36 -2.31
CA ILE A 70 -8.10 -0.27 -3.23
C ILE A 70 -8.01 1.09 -2.50
N SER A 71 -8.57 1.19 -1.28
CA SER A 71 -8.46 2.42 -0.47
C SER A 71 -7.03 2.78 -0.12
N MET A 72 -6.19 1.80 0.24
CA MET A 72 -4.77 2.06 0.52
C MET A 72 -4.04 2.56 -0.73
N ALA A 73 -4.24 1.91 -1.87
CA ALA A 73 -3.67 2.35 -3.14
C ALA A 73 -4.12 3.77 -3.50
N GLY A 74 -5.41 4.05 -3.33
CA GLY A 74 -5.95 5.39 -3.59
C GLY A 74 -5.45 6.47 -2.65
N MET A 75 -5.20 6.15 -1.37
CA MET A 75 -4.55 7.10 -0.45
C MET A 75 -3.13 7.46 -0.90
N ILE A 76 -2.33 6.50 -1.37
CA ILE A 76 -0.99 6.78 -1.89
C ILE A 76 -1.06 7.66 -3.14
N LEU A 77 -1.94 7.30 -4.09
CA LEU A 77 -2.11 8.05 -5.33
C LEU A 77 -2.59 9.47 -5.06
N ALA A 78 -3.56 9.65 -4.17
CA ALA A 78 -4.05 10.97 -3.78
C ALA A 78 -2.94 11.80 -3.12
N LEU A 79 -2.13 11.19 -2.24
CA LEU A 79 -0.99 11.88 -1.63
C LEU A 79 0.05 12.30 -2.68
N ALA A 80 0.39 11.43 -3.63
CA ALA A 80 1.33 11.74 -4.68
C ALA A 80 0.85 12.93 -5.53
N LEU A 81 -0.43 12.94 -5.92
CA LEU A 81 -1.02 14.05 -6.67
C LEU A 81 -1.04 15.36 -5.86
N LEU A 82 -1.36 15.30 -4.56
CA LEU A 82 -1.34 16.47 -3.69
C LEU A 82 0.05 17.08 -3.57
N LEU A 83 1.08 16.24 -3.43
CA LEU A 83 2.46 16.70 -3.35
C LEU A 83 2.93 17.36 -4.65
N GLU A 84 2.54 16.81 -5.79
CA GLU A 84 2.85 17.40 -7.10
C GLU A 84 2.15 18.75 -7.29
N ILE A 85 0.89 18.87 -6.87
CA ILE A 85 0.17 20.15 -6.87
C ILE A 85 0.92 21.16 -5.99
N ALA A 86 1.38 20.75 -4.81
CA ALA A 86 2.13 21.62 -3.91
C ALA A 86 3.48 22.07 -4.49
N ILE A 87 4.16 21.25 -5.29
CA ILE A 87 5.36 21.65 -6.05
C ILE A 87 4.99 22.72 -7.10
N ASN A 88 3.91 22.50 -7.86
CA ASN A 88 3.46 23.42 -8.91
C ASN A 88 3.13 24.82 -8.37
N PHE A 89 2.55 24.91 -7.16
CA PHE A 89 2.30 26.17 -6.48
C PHE A 89 3.52 26.74 -5.74
N GLN A 90 4.71 26.16 -5.90
CA GLN A 90 5.95 26.54 -5.21
C GLN A 90 5.84 26.51 -3.68
N ILE A 91 4.89 25.75 -3.13
CA ILE A 91 4.71 25.56 -1.69
C ILE A 91 5.77 24.61 -1.15
N LEU A 92 6.17 23.61 -1.96
CA LEU A 92 7.18 22.61 -1.61
C LEU A 92 8.28 22.55 -2.67
N SER A 93 9.51 22.27 -2.24
CA SER A 93 10.58 21.85 -3.15
C SER A 93 10.39 20.40 -3.59
N GLU A 94 10.88 20.06 -4.79
CA GLU A 94 10.89 18.68 -5.29
C GLU A 94 11.59 17.70 -4.33
N THR A 95 12.68 18.16 -3.70
CA THR A 95 13.42 17.39 -2.69
C THR A 95 12.56 17.05 -1.48
N THR A 96 11.76 18.01 -1.00
CA THR A 96 10.88 17.82 0.15
C THR A 96 9.71 16.89 -0.20
N SER A 97 9.11 17.07 -1.37
CA SER A 97 8.06 16.17 -1.89
C SER A 97 8.54 14.72 -2.02
N THR A 98 9.74 14.52 -2.56
CA THR A 98 10.36 13.18 -2.69
C THR A 98 10.60 12.52 -1.33
N ARG A 99 10.96 13.29 -0.30
CA ARG A 99 11.11 12.78 1.07
C ARG A 99 9.76 12.42 1.68
N ILE A 100 8.76 13.29 1.57
CA ILE A 100 7.43 13.05 2.14
C ILE A 100 6.80 11.80 1.52
N SER A 101 6.84 11.67 0.19
CA SER A 101 6.31 10.48 -0.50
C SER A 101 7.04 9.19 -0.09
N GLY A 102 8.37 9.25 0.04
CA GLY A 102 9.18 8.14 0.55
C GLY A 102 8.82 7.74 1.98
N VAL A 103 8.70 8.71 2.89
CA VAL A 103 8.30 8.45 4.28
C VAL A 103 6.90 7.87 4.34
N ALA A 104 5.95 8.43 3.60
CA ALA A 104 4.58 7.94 3.55
C ALA A 104 4.49 6.49 3.06
N MET A 105 5.29 6.13 2.04
CA MET A 105 5.37 4.74 1.58
C MET A 105 5.90 3.81 2.67
N GLY A 106 6.98 4.19 3.36
CA GLY A 106 7.53 3.39 4.47
C GLY A 106 6.55 3.22 5.63
N LEU A 107 5.85 4.29 6.01
CA LEU A 107 4.80 4.25 7.04
C LEU A 107 3.64 3.36 6.61
N LEU A 108 3.25 3.37 5.34
CA LEU A 108 2.20 2.49 4.85
C LEU A 108 2.63 1.02 4.94
N LEU A 109 3.86 0.68 4.55
CA LEU A 109 4.41 -0.67 4.75
C LEU A 109 4.37 -1.06 6.23
N ALA A 110 4.71 -0.12 7.12
CA ALA A 110 4.66 -0.36 8.56
C ALA A 110 3.24 -0.66 9.07
N LEU A 111 2.25 0.10 8.58
CA LEU A 111 0.83 -0.10 8.88
C LEU A 111 0.33 -1.46 8.37
N ILE A 112 0.67 -1.83 7.13
CA ILE A 112 0.32 -3.14 6.54
C ILE A 112 0.92 -4.27 7.38
N GLY A 113 2.19 -4.16 7.76
CA GLY A 113 2.86 -5.11 8.66
C GLY A 113 2.12 -5.31 9.98
N ASN A 114 1.70 -4.22 10.60
CA ASN A 114 0.93 -4.26 11.86
C ASN A 114 -0.50 -4.81 11.68
N MET A 115 -1.07 -4.75 10.47
CA MET A 115 -2.39 -5.30 10.15
C MET A 115 -2.36 -6.80 9.86
N MET A 116 -1.29 -7.32 9.25
CA MET A 116 -1.15 -8.75 8.91
C MET A 116 -1.47 -9.75 10.05
N PRO A 117 -0.94 -9.61 11.28
CA PRO A 117 -1.23 -10.56 12.35
C PRO A 117 -2.65 -10.46 12.91
N LYS A 118 -3.35 -9.36 12.60
CA LYS A 118 -4.71 -9.07 13.07
C LYS A 118 -5.78 -9.59 12.10
N ALA A 119 -5.38 -10.02 10.90
CA ALA A 119 -6.25 -10.75 9.98
C ALA A 119 -6.47 -12.18 10.50
N LEU A 120 -7.47 -12.34 11.37
CA LEU A 120 -7.91 -13.63 11.90
C LEU A 120 -8.26 -14.56 10.72
N SER A 121 -7.63 -15.73 10.67
CA SER A 121 -8.09 -16.79 9.76
C SER A 121 -9.48 -17.24 10.24
N PRO A 122 -10.48 -17.36 9.35
CA PRO A 122 -11.80 -17.85 9.76
C PRO A 122 -11.67 -19.23 10.42
N VAL A 123 -12.20 -19.34 11.63
CA VAL A 123 -12.29 -20.59 12.40
C VAL A 123 -13.03 -21.62 11.54
N GLY A 124 -12.37 -22.73 11.21
CA GLY A 124 -12.95 -23.80 10.38
C GLY A 124 -12.33 -23.98 8.99
N GLN A 125 -11.36 -23.16 8.56
CA GLN A 125 -10.52 -23.55 7.42
C GLN A 125 -9.51 -24.60 7.88
N ASN A 126 -9.77 -25.84 7.45
CA ASN A 126 -9.00 -27.07 7.61
C ASN A 126 -7.48 -26.89 7.48
N LYS A 127 -6.81 -26.44 8.54
CA LYS A 127 -5.35 -26.33 8.64
C LYS A 127 -4.91 -26.99 9.94
N SER A 128 -4.05 -27.99 9.79
CA SER A 128 -3.59 -28.91 10.83
C SER A 128 -2.94 -28.24 12.06
N ASN A 129 -2.61 -26.94 12.03
CA ASN A 129 -2.11 -26.23 13.21
C ASN A 129 -2.37 -24.70 13.16
N PRO A 130 -3.50 -24.20 13.71
CA PRO A 130 -3.81 -22.75 13.71
C PRO A 130 -2.79 -21.92 14.51
N SER A 131 -2.09 -22.53 15.47
CA SER A 131 -1.07 -21.85 16.28
C SER A 131 0.20 -21.53 15.48
N ALA A 132 0.62 -22.43 14.58
CA ALA A 132 1.78 -22.24 13.72
C ALA A 132 1.54 -21.13 12.68
N GLU A 133 0.34 -21.08 12.09
CA GLU A 133 -0.05 -20.03 11.15
C GLU A 133 -0.08 -18.65 11.81
N GLN A 134 -0.63 -18.54 13.02
CA GLN A 134 -0.68 -17.27 13.74
C GLN A 134 0.72 -16.79 14.16
N LYS A 135 1.61 -17.72 14.54
CA LYS A 135 3.03 -17.40 14.80
C LYS A 135 3.73 -16.87 13.54
N TYR A 136 3.51 -17.50 12.39
CA TYR A 136 4.06 -17.04 11.12
C TYR A 136 3.54 -15.64 10.75
N LYS A 137 2.23 -15.40 10.84
CA LYS A 137 1.64 -14.08 10.55
C LYS A 137 2.18 -12.98 11.47
N ARG A 138 2.42 -13.27 12.75
CA ARG A 138 3.05 -12.34 13.70
C ARG A 138 4.50 -12.04 13.32
N PHE A 139 5.27 -13.07 12.97
CA PHE A 139 6.65 -12.89 12.50
C PHE A 139 6.68 -12.02 11.23
N ALA A 140 5.91 -12.39 10.21
CA ALA A 140 5.82 -11.63 8.97
C ALA A 140 5.35 -10.18 9.23
N GLY A 141 4.34 -10.00 10.07
CA GLY A 141 3.84 -8.70 10.47
C GLY A 141 4.91 -7.79 11.08
N TRP A 142 5.66 -8.30 12.06
CA TRP A 142 6.75 -7.55 12.71
C TRP A 142 7.90 -7.24 11.76
N VAL A 143 8.35 -8.22 10.98
CA VAL A 143 9.45 -8.04 10.01
C VAL A 143 9.08 -6.96 8.99
N PHE A 144 7.86 -7.00 8.45
CA PHE A 144 7.38 -6.00 7.50
C PHE A 144 7.17 -4.64 8.15
N ALA A 145 6.72 -4.61 9.41
CA ALA A 145 6.54 -3.37 10.16
C ALA A 145 7.87 -2.64 10.38
N LEU A 146 8.89 -3.38 10.82
CA LEU A 146 10.24 -2.86 11.05
C LEU A 146 10.90 -2.42 9.75
N ALA A 147 10.73 -3.17 8.65
CA ALA A 147 11.24 -2.77 7.35
C ALA A 147 10.59 -1.49 6.82
N GLY A 148 9.28 -1.32 7.01
CA GLY A 148 8.59 -0.08 6.66
C GLY A 148 9.09 1.13 7.45
N LEU A 149 9.32 0.97 8.77
CA LEU A 149 9.89 2.02 9.61
C LEU A 149 11.33 2.35 9.23
N ALA A 150 12.15 1.33 8.94
CA ALA A 150 13.51 1.51 8.46
C ALA A 150 13.53 2.24 7.10
N TYR A 151 12.65 1.83 6.18
CA TYR A 151 12.48 2.51 4.88
C TYR A 151 12.15 3.99 5.06
N ALA A 152 11.16 4.30 5.91
CA ALA A 152 10.76 5.68 6.20
C ALA A 152 11.91 6.49 6.82
N GLY A 153 12.61 5.92 7.82
CA GLY A 153 13.75 6.56 8.46
C GLY A 153 14.88 6.86 7.47
N ILE A 154 15.25 5.88 6.64
CA ILE A 154 16.29 6.07 5.62
C ILE A 154 15.87 7.14 4.62
N ARG A 155 14.64 7.10 4.11
CA ARG A 155 14.12 8.14 3.18
C ARG A 155 14.15 9.54 3.77
N TRP A 156 13.94 9.67 5.08
CA TRP A 156 13.94 10.97 5.75
C TRP A 156 15.36 11.50 6.00
N PHE A 157 16.26 10.66 6.49
CA PHE A 157 17.58 11.09 6.98
C PHE A 157 18.72 10.91 5.97
N ALA A 158 18.61 10.00 5.00
CA ALA A 158 19.68 9.75 4.04
C ALA A 158 19.83 10.88 2.99
N PRO A 159 21.03 11.06 2.40
CA PRO A 159 21.22 11.88 1.21
C PRO A 159 20.31 11.43 0.08
N ILE A 160 19.70 12.37 -0.65
CA ILE A 160 18.61 12.07 -1.59
C ILE A 160 19.06 11.12 -2.72
N GLU A 161 20.32 11.24 -3.13
CA GLU A 161 20.97 10.44 -4.18
C GLU A 161 21.04 8.96 -3.81
N MET A 162 21.26 8.66 -2.53
CA MET A 162 21.40 7.28 -2.04
C MET A 162 20.13 6.77 -1.33
N ALA A 163 19.18 7.65 -1.04
CA ALA A 163 18.00 7.33 -0.24
C ALA A 163 17.12 6.26 -0.87
N ASN A 164 17.02 6.22 -2.21
CA ASN A 164 16.31 5.17 -2.93
C ASN A 164 16.94 3.81 -2.67
N ASP A 165 18.22 3.67 -3.02
CA ASP A 165 18.95 2.40 -2.96
C ASP A 165 19.05 1.87 -1.53
N LEU A 166 19.41 2.76 -0.58
CA LEU A 166 19.54 2.38 0.82
C LEU A 166 18.21 1.93 1.42
N ALA A 167 17.10 2.57 1.06
CA ALA A 167 15.79 2.22 1.60
C ALA A 167 15.27 0.88 1.05
N THR A 168 15.73 0.45 -0.13
CA THR A 168 15.33 -0.84 -0.71
C THR A 168 15.87 -2.04 0.08
N TYR A 169 17.08 -1.96 0.65
CA TYR A 169 17.70 -3.08 1.36
C TYR A 169 16.87 -3.65 2.52
N PRO A 170 16.33 -2.84 3.46
CA PRO A 170 15.44 -3.35 4.51
C PRO A 170 14.22 -4.11 3.98
N VAL A 171 13.64 -3.67 2.86
CA VAL A 171 12.46 -4.31 2.28
C VAL A 171 12.82 -5.66 1.67
N ILE A 172 13.93 -5.73 0.91
CA ILE A 172 14.45 -6.99 0.36
C ILE A 172 14.76 -7.98 1.48
N LEU A 173 15.46 -7.52 2.52
CA LEU A 173 15.81 -8.35 3.68
C LEU A 173 14.56 -8.88 4.38
N ALA A 174 13.54 -8.05 4.57
CA ALA A 174 12.27 -8.48 5.16
C ALA A 174 11.58 -9.57 4.34
N LEU A 175 11.52 -9.39 3.01
CA LEU A 175 10.97 -10.41 2.12
C LEU A 175 11.77 -11.71 2.22
N ALA A 176 13.10 -11.64 2.16
CA ALA A 176 13.97 -12.80 2.30
C ALA A 176 13.76 -13.55 3.62
N LEU A 177 13.63 -12.84 4.74
CA LEU A 177 13.35 -13.43 6.06
C LEU A 177 11.96 -14.11 6.09
N ILE A 178 10.95 -13.49 5.50
CA ILE A 178 9.59 -14.06 5.44
C ILE A 178 9.57 -15.32 4.57
N PHE A 179 10.17 -15.28 3.38
CA PHE A 179 10.27 -16.45 2.50
C PHE A 179 11.11 -17.57 3.12
N GLY A 180 12.26 -17.24 3.71
CA GLY A 180 13.11 -18.20 4.42
C GLY A 180 12.34 -18.87 5.56
N ARG A 181 11.56 -18.10 6.34
CA ARG A 181 10.70 -18.64 7.38
C ARG A 181 9.59 -19.54 6.83
N MET A 182 9.00 -19.19 5.69
CA MET A 182 7.97 -20.00 5.03
C MET A 182 8.55 -21.35 4.58
N ILE A 183 9.73 -21.35 3.96
CA ILE A 183 10.42 -22.56 3.50
C ILE A 183 10.79 -23.44 4.70
N TRP A 184 11.33 -22.85 5.77
CA TRP A 184 11.67 -23.58 7.00
C TRP A 184 10.47 -24.30 7.59
N ILE A 185 9.33 -23.60 7.75
CA ILE A 185 8.10 -24.21 8.30
C ILE A 185 7.60 -25.36 7.42
N ARG A 186 7.72 -25.25 6.09
CA ARG A 186 7.35 -26.32 5.15
C ARG A 186 8.34 -27.49 5.13
N ALA A 187 9.60 -27.28 5.49
CA ALA A 187 10.59 -28.35 5.52
C ALA A 187 10.51 -29.18 6.81
N THR A 188 10.02 -28.59 7.90
CA THR A 188 9.93 -29.24 9.22
C THR A 188 8.56 -29.90 9.51
N HIS A 189 7.60 -29.80 8.59
CA HIS A 189 6.24 -30.36 8.68
C HIS A 189 5.93 -31.16 7.44
#